data_AF-A0A7K3R4B3-F1
#
_entry.id   AF-A0A7K3R4B3-F1
#
_cell.length_a   1.000
_cell.length_b   1.000
_cell.length_c   1.000
_cell.angle_alpha   90.00
_cell.angle_beta   90.00
_cell.angle_gamma   90.00
#
_symmetry.space_group_name_H-M   'P 1'
#
loop_
_entity.id
_entity.type
_entity.pdbx_description
1 polymer ?
#
loop_
_entity_poly.entity_id
_entity_poly.type
_entity_poly.pdbx_seq_one_letter_code
_entity_poly.pdbx_strand_id
1 'polypeptide(L)'
;TVGDVAPGGVGRALGVADRAVRLGDSALTHRELGRAGLAVAGATVSPDGRLGAGKGVKAVTARGAAWTEPPLAALWETPPSEQAARALRSTSRYADPDGGGSDLLFLDVELIGAVRESGGSCLLARCAGGVAVRLVVADDDPALAHRDNVALLAAAPGTRLRIIGRLVPAPHPRLTLLACSHPSGEGTIDLGFDRLRRADLPDPTAPVHPAPTRPGETGAHSPLYLLERRVEQTVPAGRAALGMLGDVSAETRRIRRAGLPTAAGLLTALCASAARRDRDLFGRLLPADTDDFATYWLAAARYTAAVAESLCSAAWQPTQEGAR
;
A
#
# COMPACT_ATOMS: atom_id res chain seq x y z
N THR A 1 1.60 -26.81 4.07
CA THR A 1 1.95 -25.79 5.07
C THR A 1 3.35 -25.31 4.76
N VAL A 2 3.52 -24.03 4.40
CA VAL A 2 4.86 -23.46 4.15
C VAL A 2 5.55 -23.38 5.51
N GLY A 3 6.48 -24.30 5.77
CA GLY A 3 7.18 -24.44 7.06
C GLY A 3 8.17 -23.32 7.40
N ASP A 4 8.28 -22.31 6.55
CA ASP A 4 9.30 -21.24 6.65
C ASP A 4 8.79 -19.92 7.22
N VAL A 5 7.52 -19.81 7.61
CA VAL A 5 7.00 -18.61 8.29
C VAL A 5 6.83 -18.85 9.78
N ALA A 6 7.95 -19.10 10.47
CA ALA A 6 8.00 -18.91 11.92
C ALA A 6 8.19 -17.41 12.18
N PRO A 7 7.46 -16.80 13.15
CA PRO A 7 7.65 -15.40 13.49
C PRO A 7 9.13 -15.17 13.82
N GLY A 8 9.81 -14.41 12.97
CA GLY A 8 11.20 -14.06 13.14
C GLY A 8 11.29 -12.71 13.82
N GLY A 9 12.06 -12.62 14.90
CA GLY A 9 12.44 -11.33 15.47
C GLY A 9 13.39 -10.56 14.54
N VAL A 10 13.68 -9.32 14.89
CA VAL A 10 14.49 -8.39 14.08
C VAL A 10 15.85 -8.93 13.64
N GLY A 11 16.49 -9.78 14.45
CA GLY A 11 17.75 -10.43 14.08
C GLY A 11 17.63 -11.34 12.85
N ARG A 12 16.48 -11.99 12.64
CA ARG A 12 16.20 -12.74 11.40
C ARG A 12 15.96 -11.79 10.23
N ALA A 13 15.22 -10.70 10.45
CA ALA A 13 14.95 -9.71 9.40
C ALA A 13 16.25 -9.11 8.85
N LEU A 14 17.18 -8.72 9.72
CA LEU A 14 18.50 -8.20 9.33
C LEU A 14 19.32 -9.23 8.53
N GLY A 15 19.32 -10.50 8.97
CA GLY A 15 20.09 -11.55 8.32
C GLY A 15 19.51 -12.06 6.99
N VAL A 16 18.27 -11.71 6.63
CA VAL A 16 17.64 -12.16 5.37
C VAL A 16 18.37 -11.58 4.17
N ALA A 17 18.79 -10.31 4.21
CA ALA A 17 19.48 -9.67 3.10
C ALA A 17 20.76 -10.42 2.67
N ASP A 18 21.48 -10.98 3.64
CA ASP A 18 22.74 -11.70 3.46
C ASP A 18 22.54 -13.23 3.36
N ARG A 19 21.29 -13.71 3.37
CA ARG A 19 20.99 -15.12 3.16
C ARG A 19 21.06 -15.47 1.68
N ALA A 20 21.73 -16.58 1.36
CA ALA A 20 21.89 -17.03 -0.02
C ALA A 20 20.56 -17.53 -0.62
N VAL A 21 20.19 -16.94 -1.75
CA VAL A 21 19.23 -17.44 -2.74
C VAL A 21 19.97 -18.38 -3.68
N ARG A 22 19.53 -19.65 -3.73
CA ARG A 22 20.14 -20.67 -4.58
C ARG A 22 19.28 -20.92 -5.80
N LEU A 23 19.91 -20.91 -6.97
CA LEU A 23 19.26 -21.27 -8.23
C LEU A 23 20.27 -22.02 -9.11
N GLY A 24 19.99 -23.28 -9.41
CA GLY A 24 20.97 -24.15 -10.06
C GLY A 24 22.29 -24.20 -9.28
N ASP A 25 23.40 -23.93 -9.97
CA ASP A 25 24.75 -23.90 -9.41
C ASP A 25 25.16 -22.53 -8.82
N SER A 26 24.30 -21.50 -8.90
CA SER A 26 24.57 -20.17 -8.36
C SER A 26 23.98 -19.97 -6.97
N ALA A 27 24.71 -19.25 -6.12
CA ALA A 27 24.26 -18.78 -4.82
C ALA A 27 24.63 -17.30 -4.67
N LEU A 28 23.61 -16.43 -4.71
CA LEU A 28 23.74 -15.00 -4.45
C LEU A 28 22.93 -14.66 -3.21
N THR A 29 23.40 -13.72 -2.39
CA THR A 29 22.56 -13.13 -1.35
C THR A 29 21.42 -12.30 -1.95
N HIS A 30 20.36 -12.01 -1.18
CA HIS A 30 19.30 -11.12 -1.63
C HIS A 30 19.85 -9.73 -2.02
N ARG A 31 20.82 -9.23 -1.26
CA ARG A 31 21.50 -7.95 -1.52
C ARG A 31 22.28 -7.97 -2.84
N GLU A 32 23.01 -9.04 -3.13
CA GLU A 32 23.74 -9.18 -4.40
C GLU A 32 22.77 -9.34 -5.58
N LEU A 33 21.74 -10.17 -5.42
CA LEU A 33 20.73 -10.40 -6.45
C LEU A 33 19.99 -9.11 -6.84
N GLY A 34 19.72 -8.22 -5.87
CA GLY A 34 19.10 -6.91 -6.13
C GLY A 34 19.97 -5.95 -6.96
N ARG A 35 21.27 -6.22 -7.10
CA ARG A 35 22.25 -5.36 -7.80
C ARG A 35 22.91 -6.04 -9.00
N ALA A 36 22.71 -7.35 -9.16
CA ALA A 36 23.27 -8.16 -10.23
C ALA A 36 22.17 -8.72 -11.13
N GLY A 37 22.57 -9.37 -12.22
CA GLY A 37 21.69 -10.21 -13.03
C GLY A 37 21.99 -11.69 -12.81
N LEU A 38 21.04 -12.55 -13.18
CA LEU A 38 21.25 -14.00 -13.32
C LEU A 38 20.87 -14.42 -14.73
N ALA A 39 21.79 -15.07 -15.43
CA ALA A 39 21.48 -15.78 -16.67
C ALA A 39 21.11 -17.22 -16.32
N VAL A 40 19.86 -17.59 -16.57
CA VAL A 40 19.28 -18.88 -16.14
C VAL A 40 18.88 -19.69 -17.37
N ALA A 41 19.27 -20.97 -17.39
CA ALA A 41 18.91 -21.92 -18.43
C ALA A 41 18.31 -23.20 -17.81
N GLY A 42 17.31 -23.78 -18.49
CA GLY A 42 16.66 -25.02 -18.06
C GLY A 42 15.71 -24.87 -16.87
N ALA A 43 15.44 -23.64 -16.41
CA ALA A 43 14.42 -23.38 -15.39
C ALA A 43 13.00 -23.52 -15.95
N THR A 44 12.10 -24.03 -15.12
CA THR A 44 10.66 -24.03 -15.37
C THR A 44 10.03 -22.84 -14.65
N VAL A 45 8.95 -22.31 -15.22
CA VAL A 45 8.15 -21.24 -14.60
C VAL A 45 6.82 -21.85 -14.20
N SER A 46 6.44 -21.73 -12.92
CA SER A 46 5.11 -22.14 -12.46
C SER A 46 4.04 -21.15 -12.95
N PRO A 47 2.74 -21.50 -12.91
CA PRO A 47 1.67 -20.58 -13.30
C PRO A 47 1.67 -19.25 -12.54
N ASP A 48 2.16 -19.23 -11.29
CA ASP A 48 2.32 -18.04 -10.46
C ASP A 48 3.68 -17.34 -10.63
N GLY A 49 4.44 -17.70 -11.67
CA GLY A 49 5.68 -17.02 -12.07
C GLY A 49 6.92 -17.39 -11.27
N ARG A 50 6.90 -18.43 -10.43
CA ARG A 50 8.08 -18.85 -9.67
C ARG A 50 9.01 -19.68 -10.56
N LEU A 51 10.31 -19.43 -10.41
CA LEU A 51 11.34 -20.22 -11.06
C LEU A 51 11.62 -21.50 -10.28
N GLY A 52 11.50 -22.64 -10.96
CA GLY A 52 11.93 -23.94 -10.44
C GLY A 52 13.45 -24.08 -10.47
N ALA A 53 14.02 -24.64 -9.40
CA ALA A 53 15.46 -24.92 -9.25
C ALA A 53 15.78 -26.42 -9.38
N GLY A 54 15.22 -27.08 -10.41
CA GLY A 54 15.39 -28.53 -10.63
C GLY A 54 16.83 -28.93 -11.04
N LYS A 55 17.09 -30.24 -11.09
CA LYS A 55 18.43 -30.83 -11.39
C LYS A 55 19.08 -30.39 -12.71
N GLY A 56 18.30 -29.86 -13.68
CA GLY A 56 18.80 -29.39 -14.97
C GLY A 56 19.02 -27.87 -15.04
N VAL A 57 18.76 -27.14 -13.96
CA VAL A 57 18.83 -25.68 -13.94
C VAL A 57 20.27 -25.25 -13.78
N LYS A 58 20.73 -24.41 -14.71
CA LYS A 58 22.03 -23.74 -14.61
C LYS A 58 21.78 -22.25 -14.47
N ALA A 59 22.46 -21.62 -13.52
CA ALA A 59 22.45 -20.17 -13.39
C ALA A 59 23.87 -19.66 -13.20
N VAL A 60 24.17 -18.52 -13.80
CA VAL A 60 25.43 -17.80 -13.61
C VAL A 60 25.14 -16.34 -13.37
N THR A 61 25.98 -15.71 -12.54
CA THR A 61 25.92 -14.27 -12.29
C THR A 61 26.22 -13.52 -13.58
N ALA A 62 25.37 -12.57 -13.92
CA ALA A 62 25.49 -11.72 -15.09
C ALA A 62 25.40 -10.25 -14.67
N ARG A 63 25.72 -9.34 -15.58
CA ARG A 63 25.42 -7.92 -15.38
C ARG A 63 23.90 -7.71 -15.46
N GLY A 64 23.33 -7.08 -14.45
CA GLY A 64 21.92 -6.65 -14.47
C GLY A 64 21.73 -5.39 -15.33
N ALA A 65 20.49 -5.11 -15.73
CA ALA A 65 20.14 -3.84 -16.35
C ALA A 65 20.04 -2.75 -15.27
N ALA A 66 20.57 -1.56 -15.54
CA ALA A 66 20.32 -0.41 -14.68
C ALA A 66 18.83 -0.01 -14.74
N TRP A 67 18.32 0.68 -13.73
CA TRP A 67 16.92 1.15 -13.76
C TRP A 67 16.63 2.07 -14.94
N THR A 68 17.64 2.77 -15.46
CA THR A 68 17.56 3.66 -16.62
C THR A 68 17.76 2.95 -17.96
N GLU A 69 18.05 1.65 -17.96
CA GLU A 69 18.30 0.86 -19.16
C GLU A 69 17.12 -0.06 -19.48
N PRO A 70 16.82 -0.32 -20.77
CA PRO A 70 15.88 -1.37 -21.14
C PRO A 70 16.33 -2.75 -20.63
N PRO A 71 15.40 -3.64 -20.24
CA PRO A 71 13.95 -3.46 -20.29
C PRO A 71 13.35 -2.74 -19.07
N LEU A 72 14.13 -2.47 -18.02
CA LEU A 72 13.61 -1.95 -16.74
C LEU A 72 13.11 -0.51 -16.84
N ALA A 73 13.74 0.31 -17.68
CA ALA A 73 13.35 1.72 -17.86
C ALA A 73 11.85 1.89 -18.16
N ALA A 74 11.26 0.96 -18.93
CA ALA A 74 9.85 0.98 -19.31
C ALA A 74 8.87 0.95 -18.12
N LEU A 75 9.29 0.43 -16.96
CA LEU A 75 8.46 0.39 -15.75
C LEU A 75 8.13 1.80 -15.23
N TRP A 76 9.06 2.75 -15.39
CA TRP A 76 8.90 4.14 -14.99
C TRP A 76 8.17 5.01 -16.03
N GLU A 77 8.12 4.57 -17.28
CA GLU A 77 7.39 5.27 -18.35
C GLU A 77 5.86 5.11 -18.23
N THR A 78 5.41 4.10 -17.47
CA THR A 78 3.98 3.88 -17.26
C THR A 78 3.40 4.99 -16.36
N PRO A 79 2.28 5.65 -16.73
CA PRO A 79 1.70 6.71 -15.92
C PRO A 79 1.38 6.26 -14.48
N PRO A 80 1.59 7.12 -13.45
CA PRO A 80 1.34 6.76 -12.05
C PRO A 80 -0.08 6.25 -11.79
N SER A 81 -1.09 6.82 -12.45
CA SER A 81 -2.48 6.41 -12.34
C SER A 81 -2.73 4.98 -12.84
N GLU A 82 -2.08 4.58 -13.94
CA GLU A 82 -2.17 3.23 -14.48
C GLU A 82 -1.48 2.21 -13.58
N GLN A 83 -0.31 2.57 -13.05
CA GLN A 83 0.41 1.73 -12.09
C GLN A 83 -0.39 1.54 -10.79
N ALA A 84 -1.00 2.61 -10.27
CA ALA A 84 -1.85 2.55 -9.09
C ALA A 84 -3.11 1.69 -9.33
N ALA A 85 -3.75 1.84 -10.49
CA ALA A 85 -4.90 1.01 -10.86
C ALA A 85 -4.52 -0.47 -10.99
N ARG A 86 -3.34 -0.78 -11.53
CA ARG A 86 -2.79 -2.15 -11.55
C ARG A 86 -2.58 -2.69 -10.13
N ALA A 87 -1.95 -1.90 -9.26
CA ALA A 87 -1.67 -2.31 -7.88
C ALA A 87 -2.94 -2.50 -7.02
N LEU A 88 -3.98 -1.70 -7.25
CA LEU A 88 -5.29 -1.89 -6.61
C LEU A 88 -5.94 -3.21 -7.05
N ARG A 89 -5.85 -3.55 -8.35
CA ARG A 89 -6.38 -4.82 -8.84
C ARG A 89 -5.65 -6.02 -8.22
N SER A 90 -4.32 -5.99 -8.15
CA SER A 90 -3.53 -7.11 -7.62
C SER A 90 -3.67 -7.33 -6.12
N THR A 91 -3.99 -6.28 -5.36
CA THR A 91 -4.24 -6.37 -3.90
C THR A 91 -5.69 -6.76 -3.56
N SER A 92 -6.56 -6.87 -4.57
CA SER A 92 -7.93 -7.35 -4.38
C SER A 92 -7.91 -8.80 -3.88
N ARG A 93 -8.68 -9.08 -2.83
CA ARG A 93 -8.80 -10.43 -2.22
C ARG A 93 -9.34 -11.51 -3.18
N TYR A 94 -9.81 -11.11 -4.35
CA TYR A 94 -10.38 -11.97 -5.39
C TYR A 94 -9.60 -11.93 -6.70
N ALA A 95 -8.46 -11.24 -6.74
CA ALA A 95 -7.61 -11.28 -7.92
C ALA A 95 -6.95 -12.66 -8.05
N ASP A 96 -6.85 -13.13 -9.28
CA ASP A 96 -5.89 -14.20 -9.57
C ASP A 96 -4.50 -13.72 -9.15
N PRO A 97 -3.63 -14.62 -8.67
CA PRO A 97 -2.26 -14.27 -8.35
C PRO A 97 -1.56 -13.83 -9.64
N ASP A 98 -1.60 -12.52 -9.92
CA ASP A 98 -0.76 -11.89 -10.92
C ASP A 98 0.71 -12.18 -10.58
N GLY A 99 1.57 -12.19 -11.61
CA GLY A 99 3.01 -12.32 -11.41
C GLY A 99 3.54 -11.34 -10.36
N GLY A 100 4.54 -11.77 -9.60
CA GLY A 100 5.09 -10.99 -8.48
C GLY A 100 5.48 -9.57 -8.87
N GLY A 101 5.09 -8.59 -8.04
CA GLY A 101 5.43 -7.18 -8.22
C GLY A 101 4.34 -6.32 -8.91
N SER A 102 3.18 -6.88 -9.24
CA SER A 102 2.03 -6.15 -9.79
C SER A 102 1.51 -5.03 -8.86
N ASP A 103 1.76 -5.14 -7.56
CA ASP A 103 1.42 -4.16 -6.53
C ASP A 103 2.49 -3.08 -6.26
N LEU A 104 3.58 -3.11 -7.03
CA LEU A 104 4.64 -2.10 -7.00
C LEU A 104 4.34 -0.95 -7.95
N LEU A 105 4.78 0.24 -7.53
CA LEU A 105 4.81 1.45 -8.33
C LEU A 105 6.26 1.90 -8.50
N PHE A 106 6.57 2.32 -9.72
CA PHE A 106 7.86 2.76 -10.21
C PHE A 106 7.72 4.22 -10.62
N LEU A 107 8.17 5.14 -9.75
CA LEU A 107 7.95 6.58 -9.95
C LEU A 107 9.26 7.34 -10.01
N ASP A 108 9.34 8.34 -10.89
CA ASP A 108 10.31 9.41 -10.79
C ASP A 108 9.69 10.54 -9.96
N VAL A 109 10.38 10.96 -8.90
CA VAL A 109 9.87 11.90 -7.90
C VAL A 109 10.87 12.98 -7.55
N GLU A 110 10.36 14.15 -7.16
CA GLU A 110 11.10 15.23 -6.53
C GLU A 110 10.70 15.30 -5.05
N LEU A 111 11.68 15.27 -4.15
CA LEU A 111 11.42 15.34 -2.71
C LEU A 111 10.97 16.75 -2.31
N ILE A 112 9.91 16.87 -1.52
CA ILE A 112 9.40 18.15 -1.01
C ILE A 112 9.82 18.36 0.45
N GLY A 113 9.79 17.31 1.26
CA GLY A 113 10.21 17.36 2.67
C GLY A 113 9.31 16.55 3.60
N ALA A 114 9.46 16.73 4.91
CA ALA A 114 8.67 16.01 5.92
C ALA A 114 7.28 16.66 6.12
N VAL A 115 6.25 15.81 6.24
CA VAL A 115 4.88 16.19 6.65
C VAL A 115 4.51 15.42 7.91
N ARG A 116 3.79 16.07 8.84
CA ARG A 116 3.23 15.42 10.04
C ARG A 116 1.79 15.01 9.81
N GLU A 117 1.45 13.82 10.28
CA GLU A 117 0.11 13.24 10.28
C GLU A 117 -0.20 12.62 11.64
N SER A 118 -1.47 12.27 11.86
CA SER A 118 -1.91 11.61 13.10
C SER A 118 -1.15 10.32 13.42
N GLY A 119 -0.57 9.66 12.41
CA GLY A 119 0.20 8.42 12.55
C GLY A 119 1.73 8.58 12.55
N GLY A 120 2.25 9.82 12.59
CA GLY A 120 3.70 10.09 12.56
C GLY A 120 4.13 11.05 11.45
N SER A 121 5.43 11.07 11.13
CA SER A 121 5.96 11.85 10.01
C SER A 121 6.11 11.00 8.76
N CYS A 122 5.70 11.50 7.61
CA CYS A 122 5.97 10.91 6.30
C CYS A 122 6.79 11.85 5.42
N LEU A 123 7.44 11.31 4.40
CA LEU A 123 8.12 12.08 3.37
C LEU A 123 7.13 12.43 2.26
N LEU A 124 7.00 13.71 1.94
CA LEU A 124 6.22 14.18 0.81
C LEU A 124 7.14 14.29 -0.41
N ALA A 125 6.70 13.70 -1.51
CA ALA A 125 7.34 13.80 -2.81
C ALA A 125 6.32 14.18 -3.87
N ARG A 126 6.79 14.71 -5.00
CA ARG A 126 5.96 15.06 -6.14
C ARG A 126 6.40 14.22 -7.32
N CYS A 127 5.49 13.45 -7.91
CA CYS A 127 5.77 12.71 -9.13
C CYS A 127 5.26 13.45 -10.37
N ALA A 128 5.51 12.87 -11.54
CA ALA A 128 5.00 13.38 -12.82
C ALA A 128 3.48 13.63 -12.78
N GLY A 129 3.01 14.67 -13.47
CA GLY A 129 1.61 15.09 -13.43
C GLY A 129 1.20 15.85 -12.16
N GLY A 130 2.16 16.31 -11.37
CA GLY A 130 1.94 17.17 -10.20
C GLY A 130 1.37 16.43 -8.97
N VAL A 131 1.26 15.11 -9.05
CA VAL A 131 0.65 14.29 -7.99
C VAL A 131 1.58 14.27 -6.77
N ALA A 132 1.04 14.69 -5.62
CA ALA A 132 1.74 14.69 -4.35
C ALA A 132 1.59 13.32 -3.66
N VAL A 133 2.72 12.65 -3.45
CA VAL A 133 2.79 11.28 -2.92
C VAL A 133 3.39 11.28 -1.53
N ARG A 134 2.68 10.64 -0.60
CA ARG A 134 3.15 10.38 0.77
C ARG A 134 3.93 9.07 0.81
N LEU A 135 5.21 9.16 1.12
CA LEU A 135 6.13 8.04 1.26
C LEU A 135 6.27 7.71 2.74
N VAL A 136 5.92 6.47 3.11
CA VAL A 136 5.98 5.96 4.48
C VAL A 136 6.98 4.82 4.61
N VAL A 137 7.42 4.58 5.84
CA VAL A 137 8.31 3.47 6.19
C VAL A 137 7.60 2.13 6.03
N ALA A 138 8.34 1.08 5.65
CA ALA A 138 7.81 -0.28 5.59
C ALA A 138 7.73 -0.93 6.98
N ASP A 139 8.71 -0.62 7.83
CA ASP A 139 8.81 -1.09 9.21
C ASP A 139 9.41 0.05 10.05
N ASP A 140 8.91 0.22 11.29
CA ASP A 140 9.35 1.28 12.22
C ASP A 140 10.24 0.72 13.35
N ASP A 141 10.64 -0.55 13.27
CA ASP A 141 11.62 -1.12 14.20
C ASP A 141 12.95 -0.36 14.10
N PRO A 142 13.48 0.17 15.22
CA PRO A 142 14.68 1.03 15.23
C PRO A 142 15.96 0.32 14.78
N ALA A 143 16.01 -1.02 14.77
CA ALA A 143 17.17 -1.73 14.26
C ALA A 143 17.22 -1.79 12.71
N LEU A 144 16.10 -1.53 12.04
CA LEU A 144 16.01 -1.45 10.57
C LEU A 144 16.30 -0.03 10.07
N ALA A 145 16.74 0.08 8.81
CA ALA A 145 17.18 1.37 8.26
C ALA A 145 16.03 2.27 7.76
N HIS A 146 14.81 1.74 7.64
CA HIS A 146 13.69 2.42 6.98
C HIS A 146 13.43 3.83 7.50
N ARG A 147 13.28 3.97 8.82
CA ARG A 147 12.96 5.26 9.46
C ARG A 147 14.08 6.28 9.30
N ASP A 148 15.32 5.87 9.55
CA ASP A 148 16.50 6.73 9.45
C ASP A 148 16.67 7.23 8.01
N ASN A 149 16.52 6.34 7.03
CA ASN A 149 16.63 6.68 5.61
C ASN A 149 15.52 7.64 5.17
N VAL A 150 14.25 7.38 5.52
CA VAL A 150 13.13 8.28 5.15
C VAL A 150 13.30 9.65 5.81
N ALA A 151 13.72 9.70 7.07
CA ALA A 151 14.00 10.97 7.76
C ALA A 151 15.16 11.74 7.10
N LEU A 152 16.20 11.03 6.65
CA LEU A 152 17.33 11.64 5.96
C LEU A 152 16.94 12.16 4.56
N LEU A 153 16.16 11.40 3.79
CA LEU A 153 15.64 11.85 2.50
C LEU A 153 14.72 13.07 2.66
N ALA A 154 13.91 13.12 3.73
CA ALA A 154 13.09 14.28 4.04
C ALA A 154 13.89 15.56 4.35
N ALA A 155 15.18 15.43 4.65
CA ALA A 155 16.12 16.53 4.82
C ALA A 155 16.77 17.01 3.51
N ALA A 156 16.41 16.44 2.36
CA ALA A 156 16.99 16.77 1.05
C ALA A 156 15.92 17.19 0.01
N PRO A 157 15.13 18.25 0.29
CA PRO A 157 14.12 18.74 -0.66
C PRO A 157 14.77 19.17 -1.99
N GLY A 158 14.05 19.01 -3.10
CA GLY A 158 14.52 19.26 -4.45
C GLY A 158 15.31 18.10 -5.08
N THR A 159 15.71 17.10 -4.28
CA THR A 159 16.39 15.90 -4.81
C THR A 159 15.44 15.12 -5.71
N ARG A 160 15.90 14.77 -6.92
CA ARG A 160 15.18 13.92 -7.84
C ARG A 160 15.63 12.48 -7.71
N LEU A 161 14.69 11.58 -7.46
CA LEU A 161 14.96 10.18 -7.27
C LEU A 161 14.02 9.35 -8.11
N ARG A 162 14.56 8.23 -8.59
CA ARG A 162 13.77 7.12 -9.07
C ARG A 162 13.42 6.27 -7.85
N ILE A 163 12.15 5.91 -7.65
CA ILE A 163 11.69 5.14 -6.48
C ILE A 163 10.89 3.91 -6.88
N ILE A 164 10.92 2.91 -6.00
CA ILE A 164 10.03 1.75 -5.99
C ILE A 164 9.29 1.77 -4.67
N GLY A 165 7.95 1.75 -4.73
CA GLY A 165 7.10 1.68 -3.55
C GLY A 165 5.94 0.72 -3.72
N ARG A 166 5.39 0.27 -2.60
CA ARG A 166 4.16 -0.55 -2.57
C ARG A 166 2.97 0.33 -2.27
N LEU A 167 1.87 0.14 -2.99
CA LEU A 167 0.65 0.91 -2.76
C LEU A 167 0.10 0.70 -1.35
N VAL A 168 -0.20 1.80 -0.66
CA VAL A 168 -1.01 1.79 0.57
C VAL A 168 -2.34 2.45 0.23
N PRO A 169 -3.45 1.70 0.13
CA PRO A 169 -4.75 2.26 -0.21
C PRO A 169 -5.15 3.39 0.75
N ALA A 170 -5.40 4.58 0.19
CA ALA A 170 -5.72 5.79 0.94
C ALA A 170 -6.46 6.78 0.03
N PRO A 171 -7.22 7.75 0.57
CA PRO A 171 -7.88 8.79 -0.22
C PRO A 171 -6.92 9.83 -0.83
N HIS A 172 -5.62 9.61 -0.67
CA HIS A 172 -4.53 10.40 -1.22
C HIS A 172 -3.39 9.45 -1.65
N PRO A 173 -2.54 9.83 -2.60
CA PRO A 173 -1.44 8.96 -3.06
C PRO A 173 -0.49 8.65 -1.90
N ARG A 174 -0.37 7.36 -1.57
CA ARG A 174 0.45 6.87 -0.45
C ARG A 174 1.16 5.59 -0.83
N LEU A 175 2.47 5.55 -0.60
CA LEU A 175 3.32 4.39 -0.85
C LEU A 175 4.17 4.06 0.36
N THR A 176 4.34 2.78 0.62
CA THR A 176 5.47 2.29 1.41
C THR A 176 6.72 2.34 0.54
N LEU A 177 7.72 3.12 0.92
CA LEU A 177 8.97 3.26 0.16
C LEU A 177 9.86 2.04 0.38
N LEU A 178 10.21 1.34 -0.69
CA LEU A 178 11.00 0.10 -0.64
C LEU A 178 12.43 0.30 -1.13
N ALA A 179 12.59 0.96 -2.28
CA ALA A 179 13.90 1.25 -2.84
C ALA A 179 13.92 2.63 -3.51
N CYS A 180 15.11 3.23 -3.61
CA CYS A 180 15.33 4.43 -4.41
C CYS A 180 16.67 4.37 -5.14
N SER A 181 16.83 5.20 -6.18
CA SER A 181 18.14 5.51 -6.73
C SER A 181 18.98 6.18 -5.65
N HIS A 182 20.29 6.00 -5.71
CA HIS A 182 21.18 6.71 -4.80
C HIS A 182 21.07 8.23 -5.04
N PRO A 183 20.99 9.08 -4.00
CA PRO A 183 20.85 10.53 -4.20
C PRO A 183 22.03 11.19 -4.94
N SER A 184 23.22 10.60 -4.88
CA SER A 184 24.39 11.03 -5.69
C SER A 184 24.31 10.64 -7.17
N GLY A 185 23.34 9.79 -7.57
CA GLY A 185 23.17 9.30 -8.94
C GLY A 185 23.79 7.94 -9.25
N GLU A 186 24.59 7.35 -8.35
CA GLU A 186 25.25 6.07 -8.56
C GLU A 186 24.62 4.92 -7.77
N GLY A 187 23.98 3.98 -8.47
CA GLY A 187 23.44 2.77 -7.86
C GLY A 187 22.06 2.95 -7.22
N THR A 188 21.68 1.95 -6.42
CA THR A 188 20.35 1.84 -5.81
C THR A 188 20.47 1.50 -4.33
N ILE A 189 19.48 1.95 -3.58
CA ILE A 189 19.39 1.79 -2.14
C ILE A 189 18.11 1.01 -1.83
N ASP A 190 18.27 -0.11 -1.13
CA ASP A 190 17.17 -0.78 -0.44
C ASP A 190 16.95 -0.07 0.90
N LEU A 191 15.74 0.48 1.10
CA LEU A 191 15.45 1.31 2.28
C LEU A 191 15.47 0.52 3.59
N GLY A 192 15.35 -0.81 3.56
CA GLY A 192 15.37 -1.66 4.76
C GLY A 192 16.77 -2.11 5.15
N PHE A 193 17.63 -2.35 4.16
CA PHE A 193 18.92 -3.02 4.37
C PHE A 193 20.14 -2.14 4.16
N ASP A 194 20.03 -1.07 3.36
CA ASP A 194 21.12 -0.13 3.15
C ASP A 194 20.90 1.09 4.05
N ARG A 195 21.98 1.64 4.61
CA ARG A 195 21.91 2.83 5.47
C ARG A 195 22.50 4.02 4.73
N LEU A 196 21.64 4.98 4.38
CA LEU A 196 22.07 6.27 3.89
C LEU A 196 22.69 7.08 5.02
N ARG A 197 23.68 7.89 4.64
CA ARG A 197 24.36 8.84 5.49
C ARG A 197 24.16 10.24 4.95
N ARG A 198 24.35 11.24 5.81
CA ARG A 198 24.22 12.64 5.40
C ARG A 198 25.19 13.04 4.27
N ALA A 199 26.34 12.38 4.18
CA ALA A 199 27.31 12.56 3.10
C ALA A 199 26.82 12.05 1.73
N ASP A 200 25.80 11.17 1.71
CA ASP A 200 25.23 10.63 0.48
C ASP A 200 24.19 11.57 -0.14
N LEU A 201 23.79 12.63 0.58
CA LEU A 201 22.87 13.65 0.10
C LEU A 201 23.58 14.65 -0.82
N PRO A 202 22.89 15.22 -1.84
CA PRO A 202 23.49 16.18 -2.76
C PRO A 202 24.06 17.44 -2.09
N ASP A 203 23.39 17.93 -1.04
CA ASP A 203 23.92 18.99 -0.16
C ASP A 203 23.85 18.53 1.31
N PRO A 204 24.94 17.98 1.85
CA PRO A 204 25.01 17.53 3.24
C PRO A 204 24.83 18.67 4.26
N THR A 205 25.04 19.92 3.86
CA THR A 205 25.03 21.10 4.74
C THR A 205 23.71 21.86 4.73
N ALA A 206 22.81 21.54 3.80
CA ALA A 206 21.52 22.20 3.66
C ALA A 206 20.68 22.13 4.96
N PRO A 207 20.08 23.26 5.38
CA PRO A 207 19.15 23.28 6.50
C PRO A 207 17.89 22.47 6.17
N VAL A 208 17.39 21.74 7.18
CA VAL A 208 16.18 20.93 7.04
C VAL A 208 14.96 21.83 7.14
N HIS A 209 14.16 21.87 6.08
CA HIS A 209 12.89 22.60 6.07
C HIS A 209 11.71 21.62 6.05
N PRO A 210 10.71 21.79 6.94
CA PRO A 210 9.48 21.01 6.85
C PRO A 210 8.75 21.36 5.55
N ALA A 211 8.04 20.39 4.97
CA ALA A 211 7.23 20.64 3.79
C ALA A 211 6.12 21.65 4.13
N PRO A 212 5.79 22.58 3.21
CA PRO A 212 4.70 23.52 3.42
C PRO A 212 3.38 22.77 3.59
N THR A 213 2.64 23.07 4.66
CA THR A 213 1.31 22.51 4.89
C THR A 213 0.32 23.15 3.93
N ARG A 214 -0.34 22.37 3.07
CA ARG A 214 -1.42 22.91 2.22
C ARG A 214 -2.76 22.87 2.95
N PRO A 215 -3.59 23.92 2.83
CA PRO A 215 -4.95 23.91 3.38
C PRO A 215 -5.77 22.79 2.73
N GLY A 216 -6.35 21.91 3.55
CA GLY A 216 -7.04 20.69 3.12
C GLY A 216 -6.27 19.38 3.33
N GLU A 217 -4.98 19.44 3.69
CA GLU A 217 -4.16 18.26 4.02
C GLU A 217 -4.41 17.69 5.42
N THR A 218 -5.08 18.45 6.29
CA THR A 218 -5.65 17.91 7.53
C THR A 218 -6.75 16.93 7.16
N GLY A 219 -6.43 15.63 7.22
CA GLY A 219 -7.28 14.51 6.85
C GLY A 219 -8.67 14.57 7.49
N ALA A 220 -9.58 15.30 6.86
CA ALA A 220 -10.99 15.23 7.16
C ALA A 220 -11.42 13.81 6.79
N HIS A 221 -11.48 12.93 7.79
CA HIS A 221 -11.92 11.56 7.60
C HIS A 221 -13.27 11.57 6.90
N SER A 222 -13.32 10.97 5.71
CA SER A 222 -14.58 10.72 5.00
C SER A 222 -15.53 10.05 6.00
N PRO A 223 -16.78 10.53 6.16
CA PRO A 223 -17.72 9.93 7.12
C PRO A 223 -18.10 8.48 6.76
N LEU A 224 -17.55 7.93 5.67
CA LEU A 224 -17.58 6.50 5.37
C LEU A 224 -17.10 5.62 6.53
N TYR A 225 -16.18 6.12 7.37
CA TYR A 225 -15.71 5.41 8.57
C TYR A 225 -16.85 5.00 9.52
N LEU A 226 -17.98 5.72 9.49
CA LEU A 226 -19.15 5.39 10.29
C LEU A 226 -19.79 4.07 9.83
N LEU A 227 -19.86 3.82 8.52
CA LEU A 227 -20.33 2.56 7.97
C LEU A 227 -19.29 1.45 8.16
N GLU A 228 -18.02 1.72 7.86
CA GLU A 228 -16.90 0.77 8.01
C GLU A 228 -16.85 0.21 9.44
N ARG A 229 -16.93 1.08 10.44
CA ARG A 229 -16.97 0.69 11.84
C ARG A 229 -18.09 -0.31 12.14
N ARG A 230 -19.28 -0.17 11.55
CA ARG A 230 -20.40 -1.10 11.79
C ARG A 230 -20.19 -2.44 11.11
N VAL A 231 -19.63 -2.43 9.90
CA VAL A 231 -19.23 -3.65 9.20
C VAL A 231 -18.19 -4.42 10.00
N GLU A 232 -17.14 -3.76 10.46
CA GLU A 232 -16.06 -4.34 11.26
C GLU A 232 -16.53 -4.85 12.62
N GLN A 233 -17.37 -4.08 13.33
CA GLN A 233 -17.93 -4.47 14.63
C GLN A 233 -18.74 -5.77 14.56
N THR A 234 -19.35 -6.07 13.40
CA THR A 234 -20.11 -7.31 13.20
C THR A 234 -19.22 -8.55 13.24
N VAL A 235 -17.95 -8.45 12.88
CA VAL A 235 -17.04 -9.61 12.80
C VAL A 235 -16.82 -10.26 14.18
N PRO A 236 -16.41 -9.53 15.23
CA PRO A 236 -16.24 -10.12 16.55
C PRO A 236 -17.54 -10.23 17.35
N ALA A 237 -18.49 -9.31 17.15
CA ALA A 237 -19.66 -9.18 18.04
C ALA A 237 -20.99 -9.68 17.41
N GLY A 238 -20.93 -10.12 16.16
CA GLY A 238 -22.07 -10.65 15.41
C GLY A 238 -23.19 -9.64 15.17
N ARG A 239 -24.31 -10.14 14.67
CA ARG A 239 -25.51 -9.34 14.38
C ARG A 239 -26.06 -8.61 15.60
N ALA A 240 -26.04 -9.26 16.77
CA ALA A 240 -26.67 -8.73 17.98
C ALA A 240 -26.11 -7.37 18.40
N ALA A 241 -24.82 -7.13 18.17
CA ALA A 241 -24.18 -5.84 18.47
C ALA A 241 -24.80 -4.67 17.70
N LEU A 242 -25.21 -4.89 16.45
CA LEU A 242 -25.83 -3.85 15.65
C LEU A 242 -27.32 -3.67 15.96
N GLY A 243 -28.02 -4.74 16.36
CA GLY A 243 -29.42 -4.68 16.76
C GLY A 243 -29.67 -3.84 18.02
N MET A 244 -28.64 -3.60 18.82
CA MET A 244 -28.70 -2.82 20.08
C MET A 244 -28.28 -1.36 19.92
N LEU A 245 -27.85 -0.92 18.73
CA LEU A 245 -27.33 0.44 18.50
C LEU A 245 -28.39 1.55 18.64
N GLY A 246 -29.67 1.22 18.47
CA GLY A 246 -30.76 2.20 18.51
C GLY A 246 -30.79 3.08 17.25
N ASP A 247 -31.09 4.37 17.42
CA ASP A 247 -31.24 5.32 16.32
C ASP A 247 -29.89 5.75 15.72
N VAL A 248 -29.71 5.46 14.43
CA VAL A 248 -28.53 5.85 13.62
C VAL A 248 -28.76 7.08 12.75
N SER A 249 -29.89 7.79 12.92
CA SER A 249 -30.28 8.92 12.06
C SER A 249 -29.25 10.05 12.02
N ALA A 250 -28.54 10.31 13.12
CA ALA A 250 -27.49 11.32 13.15
C ALA A 250 -26.28 10.94 12.27
N GLU A 251 -25.84 9.68 12.33
CA GLU A 251 -24.76 9.15 11.49
C GLU A 251 -25.18 9.17 10.01
N THR A 252 -26.38 8.68 9.70
CA THR A 252 -26.98 8.70 8.36
C THR A 252 -27.06 10.11 7.78
N ARG A 253 -27.48 11.12 8.58
CA ARG A 253 -27.51 12.53 8.14
C ARG A 253 -26.11 13.06 7.84
N ARG A 254 -25.10 12.73 8.66
CA ARG A 254 -23.71 13.15 8.44
C ARG A 254 -23.15 12.56 7.15
N ILE A 255 -23.39 11.27 6.91
CA ILE A 255 -22.98 10.57 5.69
C ILE A 255 -23.65 11.20 4.45
N ARG A 256 -24.97 11.48 4.51
CA ARG A 256 -25.69 12.13 3.40
C ARG A 256 -25.18 13.53 3.09
N ARG A 257 -24.88 14.34 4.11
CA ARG A 257 -24.32 15.70 3.94
C ARG A 257 -22.95 15.69 3.26
N ALA A 258 -22.21 14.59 3.37
CA ALA A 258 -20.95 14.39 2.65
C ALA A 258 -21.12 13.77 1.26
N GLY A 259 -22.35 13.67 0.73
CA GLY A 259 -22.59 13.18 -0.63
C GLY A 259 -22.59 11.66 -0.76
N LEU A 260 -22.77 10.90 0.33
CA LEU A 260 -22.75 9.42 0.32
C LEU A 260 -24.13 8.80 0.61
N PRO A 261 -25.19 9.07 -0.18
CA PRO A 261 -26.54 8.60 0.12
C PRO A 261 -26.67 7.08 0.14
N THR A 262 -25.90 6.36 -0.69
CA THR A 262 -25.87 4.89 -0.72
C THR A 262 -25.31 4.32 0.59
N ALA A 263 -24.20 4.86 1.09
CA ALA A 263 -23.65 4.46 2.40
C ALA A 263 -24.65 4.67 3.54
N ALA A 264 -25.36 5.80 3.51
CA ALA A 264 -26.39 6.13 4.50
C ALA A 264 -27.59 5.16 4.44
N GLY A 265 -28.00 4.76 3.24
CA GLY A 265 -29.03 3.73 3.02
C GLY A 265 -28.58 2.37 3.55
N LEU A 266 -27.34 1.96 3.23
CA LEU A 266 -26.76 0.70 3.69
C LEU A 266 -26.62 0.65 5.21
N LEU A 267 -26.19 1.73 5.87
CA LEU A 267 -26.13 1.81 7.33
C LEU A 267 -27.52 1.60 7.95
N THR A 268 -28.53 2.27 7.40
CA THR A 268 -29.91 2.17 7.87
C THR A 268 -30.46 0.75 7.71
N ALA A 269 -30.26 0.15 6.53
CA ALA A 269 -30.74 -1.20 6.24
C ALA A 269 -30.00 -2.28 7.04
N LEU A 270 -28.69 -2.13 7.25
CA LEU A 270 -27.88 -3.01 8.08
C LEU A 270 -28.36 -3.01 9.54
N CYS A 271 -28.55 -1.83 10.13
CA CYS A 271 -29.06 -1.72 11.50
C CYS A 271 -30.51 -2.23 11.62
N ALA A 272 -31.38 -1.91 10.65
CA ALA A 272 -32.77 -2.37 10.65
C ALA A 272 -32.89 -3.90 10.54
N SER A 273 -32.12 -4.53 9.64
CA SER A 273 -32.06 -5.99 9.49
C SER A 273 -31.45 -6.66 10.72
N ALA A 274 -30.47 -6.03 11.39
CA ALA A 274 -29.93 -6.53 12.64
C ALA A 274 -30.96 -6.56 13.77
N ALA A 275 -31.76 -5.50 13.88
CA ALA A 275 -32.80 -5.34 14.91
C ALA A 275 -34.08 -6.15 14.62
N ARG A 276 -34.29 -6.63 13.38
CA ARG A 276 -35.49 -7.37 12.99
C ARG A 276 -35.63 -8.65 13.82
N ARG A 277 -36.83 -8.83 14.37
CA ARG A 277 -37.27 -9.99 15.14
C ARG A 277 -38.73 -10.24 14.82
N ASP A 278 -38.99 -11.38 14.19
CA ASP A 278 -40.36 -11.79 13.90
C ASP A 278 -40.99 -12.47 15.11
N ARG A 279 -42.31 -12.38 15.20
CA ARG A 279 -43.10 -13.00 16.26
C ARG A 279 -44.17 -13.88 15.65
N ASP A 280 -44.45 -15.00 16.31
CA ASP A 280 -45.60 -15.82 15.96
C ASP A 280 -46.92 -15.14 16.36
N LEU A 281 -48.06 -15.74 16.00
CA LEU A 281 -49.40 -15.26 16.37
C LEU A 281 -49.63 -15.20 17.89
N PHE A 282 -48.75 -15.82 18.68
CA PHE A 282 -48.78 -15.83 20.14
C PHE A 282 -47.78 -14.84 20.76
N GLY A 283 -47.11 -14.02 19.95
CA GLY A 283 -46.15 -13.01 20.40
C GLY A 283 -44.75 -13.54 20.75
N ARG A 284 -44.48 -14.84 20.57
CA ARG A 284 -43.18 -15.49 20.82
C ARG A 284 -42.22 -15.15 19.70
N LEU A 285 -40.94 -14.93 20.05
CA LEU A 285 -39.91 -14.62 19.06
C LEU A 285 -39.60 -15.83 18.19
N LEU A 286 -39.59 -15.62 16.88
CA LEU A 286 -39.12 -16.60 15.91
C LEU A 286 -37.58 -16.59 15.81
N PRO A 287 -36.96 -17.70 15.35
CA PRO A 287 -35.59 -17.68 14.88
C PRO A 287 -35.42 -16.55 13.87
N ALA A 288 -34.33 -15.82 13.99
CA ALA A 288 -34.12 -14.69 13.11
C ALA A 288 -33.69 -15.16 11.72
N ASP A 289 -34.35 -14.65 10.69
CA ASP A 289 -33.84 -14.70 9.34
C ASP A 289 -32.54 -13.87 9.25
N THR A 290 -31.46 -14.54 8.86
CA THR A 290 -30.13 -13.94 8.77
C THR A 290 -29.73 -13.56 7.35
N ASP A 291 -30.50 -13.93 6.34
CA ASP A 291 -30.12 -13.77 4.94
C ASP A 291 -30.16 -12.30 4.51
N ASP A 292 -31.18 -11.57 4.96
CA ASP A 292 -31.28 -10.12 4.78
C ASP A 292 -30.11 -9.40 5.45
N PHE A 293 -29.79 -9.78 6.69
CA PHE A 293 -28.66 -9.18 7.41
C PHE A 293 -27.33 -9.48 6.73
N ALA A 294 -27.11 -10.73 6.30
CA ALA A 294 -25.91 -11.14 5.58
C ALA A 294 -25.76 -10.37 4.26
N THR A 295 -26.86 -10.21 3.51
CA THR A 295 -26.91 -9.42 2.28
C THR A 295 -26.53 -7.96 2.52
N TYR A 296 -27.13 -7.29 3.50
CA TYR A 296 -26.81 -5.89 3.80
C TYR A 296 -25.41 -5.71 4.37
N TRP A 297 -24.92 -6.66 5.17
CA TRP A 297 -23.55 -6.65 5.67
C TRP A 297 -22.54 -6.80 4.52
N LEU A 298 -22.75 -7.76 3.62
CA LEU A 298 -21.89 -7.96 2.45
C LEU A 298 -21.96 -6.75 1.51
N ALA A 299 -23.14 -6.19 1.26
CA ALA A 299 -23.31 -5.01 0.44
C ALA A 299 -22.58 -3.79 1.04
N ALA A 300 -22.68 -3.59 2.36
CA ALA A 300 -21.93 -2.54 3.05
C ALA A 300 -20.41 -2.73 2.98
N ALA A 301 -19.93 -3.96 3.19
CA ALA A 301 -18.51 -4.31 3.08
C ALA A 301 -17.98 -4.11 1.65
N ARG A 302 -18.73 -4.53 0.63
CA ARG A 302 -18.36 -4.34 -0.78
C ARG A 302 -18.42 -2.87 -1.19
N TYR A 303 -19.41 -2.12 -0.71
CA TYR A 303 -19.54 -0.69 -1.00
C TYR A 303 -18.37 0.10 -0.41
N THR A 304 -18.04 -0.12 0.87
CA THR A 304 -16.91 0.57 1.53
C THR A 304 -15.59 0.27 0.83
N ALA A 305 -15.32 -0.99 0.49
CA ALA A 305 -14.15 -1.38 -0.30
C ALA A 305 -14.11 -0.71 -1.68
N ALA A 306 -15.24 -0.69 -2.42
CA ALA A 306 -15.32 -0.08 -3.74
C ALA A 306 -15.14 1.45 -3.70
N VAL A 307 -15.67 2.13 -2.69
CA VAL A 307 -15.45 3.57 -2.49
C VAL A 307 -13.99 3.85 -2.14
N ALA A 308 -13.37 3.07 -1.26
CA ALA A 308 -11.96 3.22 -0.92
C ALA A 308 -11.05 3.03 -2.15
N GLU A 309 -11.31 2.00 -2.96
CA GLU A 309 -10.61 1.75 -4.22
C GLU A 309 -10.80 2.91 -5.22
N SER A 310 -12.04 3.39 -5.38
CA SER A 310 -12.37 4.50 -6.28
C SER A 310 -11.69 5.81 -5.85
N LEU A 311 -11.74 6.15 -4.56
CA LEU A 311 -11.07 7.34 -4.02
C LEU A 311 -9.55 7.25 -4.15
N CYS A 312 -8.97 6.07 -3.88
CA CYS A 312 -7.56 5.84 -4.07
C CYS A 312 -7.18 6.05 -5.54
N SER A 313 -7.87 5.38 -6.46
CA SER A 313 -7.63 5.51 -7.91
C SER A 313 -7.77 6.95 -8.40
N ALA A 314 -8.80 7.67 -7.96
CA ALA A 314 -9.02 9.08 -8.30
C ALA A 314 -7.89 9.98 -7.79
N ALA A 315 -7.34 9.70 -6.60
CA ALA A 315 -6.27 10.49 -6.02
C ALA A 315 -4.95 10.41 -6.80
N TRP A 316 -4.75 9.34 -7.56
CA TRP A 316 -3.57 9.15 -8.43
C TRP A 316 -3.72 9.78 -9.82
N GLN A 317 -4.87 10.41 -10.12
CA GLN A 317 -5.04 11.13 -11.37
C GLN A 317 -4.22 12.43 -11.36
N PRO A 318 -3.65 12.84 -12.51
CA PRO A 318 -2.87 14.06 -12.60
C PRO A 318 -3.70 15.27 -12.20
N THR A 319 -3.10 16.18 -11.44
CA THR A 319 -3.77 17.44 -11.11
C THR A 319 -3.76 18.31 -12.36
N GLN A 320 -4.94 18.67 -12.88
CA GLN A 320 -5.09 19.62 -13.98
C GLN A 320 -4.79 21.04 -13.50
N GLU A 321 -3.55 21.32 -13.14
CA GLU A 321 -3.07 22.69 -12.92
C GLU A 321 -2.30 23.13 -14.17
N GLY A 322 -3.00 23.78 -15.09
CA GLY A 322 -2.39 24.31 -16.32
C GLY A 322 -3.33 24.70 -17.47
N ALA A 323 -4.59 25.03 -17.20
CA ALA A 323 -5.50 25.59 -18.22
C ALA A 323 -6.40 26.68 -17.62
N ARG A 324 -5.79 27.74 -17.06
CA ARG A 324 -6.40 29.07 -16.92
C ARG A 324 -5.33 30.14 -16.99
#